data_AF-A0A954KHB7-F1
#
_entry.id   AF-A0A954KHB7-F1
#
_cell.length_a   1.000
_cell.length_b   1.000
_cell.length_c   1.000
_cell.angle_alpha   90.00
_cell.angle_beta   90.00
_cell.angle_gamma   90.00
#
_symmetry.space_group_name_H-M   'P 1'
#
loop_
_entity.id
_entity.type
_entity.pdbx_description
1 polymer ?
#
loop_
_entity_poly.entity_id
_entity_poly.type
_entity_poly.pdbx_seq_one_letter_code
_entity_poly.pdbx_strand_id
1 'polypeptide(L)'
;MFPSMHPTNVDLLQRLKSADDRQFGKNMDVCGTVSEYDAKRKGWIKSHLIGLRTDVWTPDKVEKQQAINRLQKSRREELKDDVKYRGRLSAKEAVELEQQLQDDAIMNLKTGDIEQRRLVLKHFKTTTKRIHWVGSIEELASWEVTNSLAARRPLLSLAVNLSGIDVFTVMQQQHRWLRYPAVYGFVFMDESTHRLWNITVKRKWVSFGADFDIEGDGKHIGAIDGNLIGFGYNAYIDVYEPTLAQNSRFMDVLTLFTSSVGFHKGIWKSIKRRMKLIRAGQWFQNSIDLDELRLLEAPRRRSA
;
A
#
# COMPACT_ATOMS: atom_id res chain seq x y z
N MET A 1 -25.00 -7.82 -5.94
CA MET A 1 -25.79 -7.32 -4.80
C MET A 1 -24.84 -7.23 -3.62
N PHE A 2 -24.28 -6.04 -3.36
CA PHE A 2 -23.29 -5.86 -2.28
C PHE A 2 -23.98 -6.08 -0.93
N PRO A 3 -23.49 -6.96 -0.05
CA PRO A 3 -24.11 -7.19 1.25
C PRO A 3 -24.02 -5.90 2.07
N SER A 4 -25.19 -5.30 2.36
CA SER A 4 -25.45 -4.30 3.39
C SER A 4 -24.29 -3.34 3.74
N MET A 5 -24.11 -2.29 2.93
CA MET A 5 -23.31 -1.12 3.35
C MET A 5 -24.03 -0.43 4.52
N HIS A 6 -23.38 -0.39 5.68
CA HIS A 6 -23.87 0.33 6.86
C HIS A 6 -23.91 1.85 6.58
N PRO A 7 -24.89 2.63 7.08
CA PRO A 7 -25.01 4.08 6.80
C PRO A 7 -23.74 4.90 7.08
N THR A 8 -22.94 4.49 8.07
CA THR A 8 -21.63 5.09 8.41
C THR A 8 -20.61 4.96 7.27
N ASN A 9 -20.71 3.91 6.44
CA ASN A 9 -19.84 3.71 5.28
C ASN A 9 -20.19 4.70 4.17
N VAL A 10 -21.47 5.10 4.07
CA VAL A 10 -21.95 6.06 3.06
C VAL A 10 -21.50 7.50 3.41
N ASP A 11 -21.62 7.91 4.67
CA ASP A 11 -21.12 9.21 5.15
C ASP A 11 -19.58 9.29 5.05
N LEU A 12 -18.86 8.20 5.41
CA LEU A 12 -17.41 8.12 5.20
C LEU A 12 -17.03 8.20 3.72
N LEU A 13 -17.70 7.44 2.84
CA LEU A 13 -17.48 7.50 1.40
C LEU A 13 -17.75 8.90 0.85
N GLN A 14 -18.75 9.63 1.37
CA GLN A 14 -19.04 11.00 0.99
C GLN A 14 -17.94 11.97 1.46
N ARG A 15 -17.47 11.87 2.70
CA ARG A 15 -16.38 12.69 3.24
C ARG A 15 -15.02 12.42 2.56
N LEU A 16 -14.74 11.17 2.23
CA LEU A 16 -13.54 10.78 1.48
C LEU A 16 -13.59 11.25 0.01
N LYS A 17 -14.79 11.41 -0.56
CA LYS A 17 -15.00 11.90 -1.93
C LYS A 17 -15.13 13.42 -2.04
N SER A 18 -15.46 14.14 -0.95
CA SER A 18 -15.72 15.59 -0.99
C SER A 18 -14.47 16.47 -1.02
N ALA A 19 -13.27 15.90 -0.81
CA ALA A 19 -11.98 16.61 -0.83
C ALA A 19 -11.86 17.78 0.17
N ASP A 20 -12.74 17.86 1.18
CA ASP A 20 -12.71 18.93 2.19
C ASP A 20 -11.50 18.81 3.14
N ASP A 21 -10.91 17.63 3.25
CA ASP A 21 -9.64 17.42 3.95
C ASP A 21 -8.52 17.26 2.91
N ARG A 22 -7.45 18.06 3.01
CA ARG A 22 -6.28 18.03 2.10
C ARG A 22 -5.54 16.68 2.08
N GLN A 23 -5.93 15.75 2.96
CA GLN A 23 -5.42 14.38 3.03
C GLN A 23 -6.18 13.40 2.11
N PHE A 24 -7.34 13.79 1.58
CA PHE A 24 -8.22 12.94 0.76
C PHE A 24 -8.31 13.45 -0.69
N GLY A 25 -8.06 12.56 -1.65
CA GLY A 25 -8.21 12.84 -3.08
C GLY A 25 -9.49 12.20 -3.64
N LYS A 26 -10.07 12.79 -4.68
CA LYS A 26 -11.34 12.38 -5.31
C LYS A 26 -11.41 10.92 -5.84
N ASN A 27 -10.31 10.17 -5.81
CA ASN A 27 -10.18 8.81 -6.38
C ASN A 27 -10.01 7.69 -5.33
N MET A 28 -10.45 7.91 -4.10
CA MET A 28 -10.35 6.92 -3.03
C MET A 28 -11.43 5.82 -3.15
N ASP A 29 -10.99 4.56 -3.11
CA ASP A 29 -11.85 3.40 -2.80
C ASP A 29 -11.75 3.05 -1.30
N VAL A 30 -12.76 2.39 -0.74
CA VAL A 30 -12.89 2.13 0.71
C VAL A 30 -13.22 0.66 0.93
N CYS A 31 -12.31 -0.08 1.56
CA CYS A 31 -12.54 -1.48 1.93
C CYS A 31 -12.24 -1.72 3.42
N GLY A 32 -13.19 -2.37 4.12
CA GLY A 32 -12.94 -3.08 5.38
C GLY A 32 -13.61 -2.53 6.65
N THR A 33 -13.75 -3.41 7.65
CA THR A 33 -14.11 -3.10 9.03
C THR A 33 -13.20 -3.91 9.95
N VAL A 34 -12.52 -3.28 10.93
CA VAL A 34 -11.84 -4.00 12.01
C VAL A 34 -12.80 -4.17 13.17
N SER A 35 -12.72 -5.32 13.82
CA SER A 35 -13.45 -5.60 15.06
C SER A 35 -12.44 -6.14 16.06
N GLU A 36 -12.40 -5.53 17.23
CA GLU A 36 -11.59 -5.97 18.36
C GLU A 36 -12.50 -6.75 19.31
N TYR A 37 -12.04 -7.92 19.74
CA TYR A 37 -12.80 -8.71 20.70
C TYR A 37 -12.62 -8.15 22.11
N ASP A 38 -13.69 -7.61 22.69
CA ASP A 38 -13.67 -7.14 24.09
C ASP A 38 -13.95 -8.33 25.02
N ALA A 39 -12.87 -8.83 25.63
CA ALA A 39 -12.91 -9.92 26.60
C ALA A 39 -13.76 -9.59 27.84
N LYS A 40 -13.89 -8.31 28.23
CA LYS A 40 -14.70 -7.88 29.39
C LYS A 40 -16.19 -7.83 29.05
N ARG A 41 -16.55 -7.41 27.84
CA ARG A 41 -17.96 -7.34 27.40
C ARG A 41 -18.46 -8.62 26.74
N LYS A 42 -17.59 -9.63 26.55
CA LYS A 42 -17.87 -10.86 25.80
C LYS A 42 -18.54 -10.55 24.45
N GLY A 43 -18.01 -9.56 23.75
CA GLY A 43 -18.60 -9.03 22.53
C GLY A 43 -17.58 -8.34 21.65
N TRP A 44 -17.84 -8.34 20.35
CA TRP A 44 -17.00 -7.63 19.39
C TRP A 44 -17.28 -6.13 19.49
N ILE A 45 -16.29 -5.35 19.92
CA ILE A 45 -16.35 -3.90 19.74
C ILE A 45 -15.87 -3.62 18.32
N LYS A 46 -16.76 -3.04 17.50
CA LYS A 46 -16.39 -2.49 16.20
C LYS A 46 -15.53 -1.24 16.42
N SER A 47 -14.24 -1.43 16.63
CA SER A 47 -13.26 -0.35 16.64
C SER A 47 -12.80 -0.09 15.20
N HIS A 48 -13.25 1.05 14.69
CA HIS A 48 -12.72 1.78 13.54
C HIS A 48 -12.87 1.12 12.16
N LEU A 49 -13.68 1.77 11.31
CA LEU A 49 -13.67 1.58 9.87
C LEU A 49 -12.25 1.76 9.33
N ILE A 50 -11.74 0.77 8.60
CA ILE A 50 -10.54 0.93 7.78
C ILE A 50 -10.99 1.49 6.44
N GLY A 51 -10.42 2.63 6.03
CA GLY A 51 -10.47 3.05 4.64
C GLY A 51 -9.20 2.64 3.91
N LEU A 52 -9.20 1.50 3.20
CA LEU A 52 -8.08 1.11 2.34
C LEU A 52 -8.20 1.76 0.96
N ARG A 53 -7.40 2.81 0.71
CA ARG A 53 -7.22 3.37 -0.65
C ARG A 53 -6.28 2.46 -1.42
N THR A 54 -6.65 2.03 -2.63
CA THR A 54 -5.72 1.41 -3.58
C THR A 54 -5.55 2.36 -4.75
N ASP A 55 -4.32 2.74 -5.08
CA ASP A 55 -4.13 3.78 -6.10
C ASP A 55 -4.44 3.31 -7.51
N VAL A 56 -4.12 2.06 -7.87
CA VAL A 56 -4.77 1.38 -8.99
C VAL A 56 -4.54 -0.11 -8.89
N TRP A 57 -5.51 -0.92 -8.47
CA TRP A 57 -5.27 -2.36 -8.45
C TRP A 57 -6.52 -3.23 -8.56
N THR A 58 -6.46 -4.19 -9.51
CA THR A 58 -7.59 -4.97 -10.09
C THR A 58 -8.75 -4.23 -10.75
N PRO A 59 -8.53 -3.17 -11.57
CA PRO A 59 -9.63 -2.63 -12.35
C PRO A 59 -9.94 -3.53 -13.56
N ASP A 60 -11.20 -3.63 -13.95
CA ASP A 60 -11.54 -4.16 -15.27
C ASP A 60 -10.94 -3.28 -16.41
N LYS A 61 -11.06 -3.69 -17.67
CA LYS A 61 -10.49 -2.91 -18.79
C LYS A 61 -11.03 -1.47 -18.83
N VAL A 62 -12.28 -1.27 -18.44
CA VAL A 62 -12.96 0.03 -18.47
C VAL A 62 -12.42 0.90 -17.34
N GLU A 63 -12.32 0.36 -16.13
CA GLU A 63 -11.79 1.04 -14.96
C GLU A 63 -10.30 1.40 -15.13
N LYS A 64 -9.52 0.53 -15.80
CA LYS A 64 -8.12 0.83 -16.19
C LYS A 64 -8.06 2.06 -17.08
N GLN A 65 -8.88 2.10 -18.13
CA GLN A 65 -8.92 3.24 -19.03
C GLN A 65 -9.38 4.51 -18.31
N GLN A 66 -10.38 4.41 -17.42
CA GLN A 66 -10.83 5.53 -16.61
C GLN A 66 -9.75 6.03 -15.64
N ALA A 67 -8.94 5.14 -15.06
CA ALA A 67 -7.82 5.52 -14.20
C ALA A 67 -6.73 6.27 -14.99
N ILE A 68 -6.37 5.80 -16.20
CA ILE A 68 -5.45 6.53 -17.09
C ILE A 68 -6.00 7.90 -17.43
N ASN A 69 -7.26 7.99 -17.87
CA ASN A 69 -7.85 9.26 -18.25
C ASN A 69 -7.84 10.25 -17.09
N ARG A 70 -8.07 9.77 -15.86
CA ARG A 70 -7.99 10.60 -14.64
C ARG A 70 -6.57 11.06 -14.35
N LEU A 71 -5.58 10.17 -14.45
CA LEU A 71 -4.17 10.48 -14.23
C LEU A 71 -3.64 11.49 -15.26
N GLN A 72 -3.90 11.25 -16.55
CA GLN A 72 -3.55 12.16 -17.64
C GLN A 72 -4.22 13.52 -17.47
N LYS A 73 -5.49 13.54 -17.03
CA LYS A 73 -6.19 14.80 -16.74
C LYS A 73 -5.56 15.56 -15.58
N SER A 74 -5.25 14.88 -14.47
CA SER A 74 -4.60 15.50 -13.31
C SER A 74 -3.23 16.06 -13.70
N ARG A 75 -2.42 15.24 -14.39
CA ARG A 75 -1.08 15.63 -14.85
C ARG A 75 -1.12 16.81 -15.81
N ARG A 76 -2.12 16.84 -16.70
CA ARG A 76 -2.32 17.98 -17.61
C ARG A 76 -2.64 19.27 -16.89
N GLU A 77 -3.44 19.23 -15.82
CA GLU A 77 -3.71 20.42 -15.00
C GLU A 77 -2.47 20.84 -14.20
N GLU A 78 -1.70 19.90 -13.64
CA GLU A 78 -0.43 20.20 -12.97
C GLU A 78 0.57 20.90 -13.91
N LEU A 79 0.85 20.32 -15.08
CA LEU A 79 1.75 20.91 -16.07
C LEU A 79 1.23 22.27 -16.56
N LYS A 80 -0.08 22.41 -16.69
CA LYS A 80 -0.70 23.68 -17.05
C LYS A 80 -0.52 24.72 -15.96
N ASP A 81 -0.65 24.36 -14.69
CA ASP A 81 -0.43 25.26 -13.57
C ASP A 81 1.05 25.63 -13.42
N ASP A 82 1.98 24.71 -13.74
CA ASP A 82 3.42 24.97 -13.75
C ASP A 82 3.84 25.96 -14.86
N VAL A 83 3.25 25.84 -16.05
CA VAL A 83 3.56 26.71 -17.20
C VAL A 83 2.82 28.05 -17.11
N LYS A 84 1.66 28.09 -16.44
CA LYS A 84 0.79 29.27 -16.40
C LYS A 84 1.26 30.29 -15.38
N TYR A 85 1.64 31.47 -15.85
CA TYR A 85 2.05 32.55 -14.96
C TYR A 85 0.85 33.30 -14.33
N ARG A 86 -0.19 33.68 -15.12
CA ARG A 86 -1.47 34.28 -14.66
C ARG A 86 -2.60 34.10 -15.69
N GLY A 87 -3.86 33.98 -15.24
CA GLY A 87 -5.03 34.12 -16.13
C GLY A 87 -5.26 32.94 -17.10
N ARG A 88 -5.55 33.23 -18.37
CA ARG A 88 -5.62 32.21 -19.44
C ARG A 88 -4.22 32.00 -20.02
N LEU A 89 -3.94 30.79 -20.51
CA LEU A 89 -2.69 30.49 -21.22
C LEU A 89 -2.54 31.42 -22.43
N SER A 90 -1.38 32.07 -22.53
CA SER A 90 -0.92 32.74 -23.74
C SER A 90 -0.58 31.72 -24.83
N ALA A 91 -0.45 32.19 -26.08
CA ALA A 91 -0.08 31.32 -27.20
C ALA A 91 1.28 30.63 -26.98
N LYS A 92 2.22 31.31 -26.32
CA LYS A 92 3.55 30.75 -26.00
C LYS A 92 3.45 29.67 -24.92
N GLU A 93 2.73 29.94 -23.84
CA GLU A 93 2.48 28.97 -22.75
C GLU A 93 1.70 27.75 -23.26
N ALA A 94 0.79 27.93 -24.23
CA ALA A 94 0.05 26.82 -24.83
C ALA A 94 0.97 25.88 -25.65
N VAL A 95 1.92 26.44 -26.41
CA VAL A 95 2.92 25.64 -27.15
C VAL A 95 3.85 24.90 -26.20
N GLU A 96 4.30 25.56 -25.14
CA GLU A 96 5.15 24.95 -24.11
C GLU A 96 4.44 23.79 -23.38
N LEU A 97 3.18 24.00 -22.99
CA LEU A 97 2.36 22.96 -22.38
C LEU A 97 2.18 21.76 -23.32
N GLU A 98 1.88 21.99 -24.59
CA GLU A 98 1.68 20.89 -25.55
C GLU A 98 2.95 20.08 -25.74
N GLN A 99 4.11 20.74 -25.79
CA GLN A 99 5.40 20.05 -25.90
C GLN A 99 5.71 19.22 -24.65
N GLN A 100 5.47 19.76 -23.44
CA GLN A 100 5.61 19.00 -22.20
C GLN A 100 4.65 17.81 -22.14
N LEU A 101 3.40 17.96 -22.62
CA LEU A 101 2.43 16.87 -22.65
C LEU A 101 2.84 15.74 -23.61
N GLN A 102 3.49 16.04 -24.73
CA GLN A 102 3.95 15.04 -25.68
C GLN A 102 5.08 14.18 -25.12
N ASP A 103 6.00 14.80 -24.38
CA ASP A 103 7.17 14.11 -23.80
C ASP A 103 6.90 13.51 -22.41
N ASP A 104 5.77 13.84 -21.77
CA ASP A 104 5.46 13.40 -20.42
C ASP A 104 5.12 11.89 -20.36
N ALA A 105 5.78 11.19 -19.44
CA ALA A 105 5.63 9.75 -19.26
C ALA A 105 4.23 9.32 -18.80
N ILE A 106 3.51 10.17 -18.05
CA ILE A 106 2.14 9.90 -17.59
C ILE A 106 1.15 10.08 -18.74
N MET A 107 1.38 11.08 -19.61
CA MET A 107 0.57 11.30 -20.81
C MET A 107 0.65 10.13 -21.78
N ASN A 108 1.79 9.45 -21.84
CA ASN A 108 2.02 8.31 -22.73
C ASN A 108 1.66 6.93 -22.13
N LEU A 109 1.02 6.89 -20.94
CA LEU A 109 0.64 5.63 -20.28
C LEU A 109 -0.38 4.82 -21.09
N LYS A 110 -0.15 3.51 -21.19
CA LYS A 110 -1.10 2.53 -21.73
C LYS A 110 -1.77 1.77 -20.59
N THR A 111 -2.91 1.13 -20.88
CA THR A 111 -3.67 0.33 -19.89
C THR A 111 -2.85 -0.77 -19.22
N GLY A 112 -1.85 -1.31 -19.93
CA GLY A 112 -0.90 -2.28 -19.39
C GLY A 112 0.20 -1.68 -18.49
N ASP A 113 0.37 -0.36 -18.45
CA ASP A 113 1.36 0.35 -17.64
C ASP A 113 0.82 0.71 -16.27
N ILE A 114 -0.51 0.79 -16.14
CA ILE A 114 -1.19 0.86 -14.84
C ILE A 114 -0.79 -0.30 -13.94
N GLU A 115 -0.67 -1.51 -14.50
CA GLU A 115 -0.28 -2.71 -13.75
C GLU A 115 1.19 -2.65 -13.27
N GLN A 116 1.98 -1.71 -13.79
CA GLN A 116 3.37 -1.49 -13.40
C GLN A 116 3.50 -0.45 -12.29
N ARG A 117 2.44 0.31 -12.01
CA ARG A 117 2.43 1.29 -10.92
C ARG A 117 2.44 0.60 -9.57
N ARG A 118 3.15 1.20 -8.62
CA ARG A 118 3.25 0.70 -7.26
C ARG A 118 1.90 0.75 -6.55
N LEU A 119 1.60 -0.28 -5.79
CA LEU A 119 0.54 -0.28 -4.81
C LEU A 119 0.94 0.65 -3.66
N VAL A 120 0.03 1.58 -3.35
CA VAL A 120 0.02 2.35 -2.11
C VAL A 120 -1.32 2.06 -1.44
N LEU A 121 -1.26 1.54 -0.22
CA LEU A 121 -2.41 1.41 0.67
C LEU A 121 -2.28 2.43 1.79
N LYS A 122 -3.34 3.16 2.05
CA LYS A 122 -3.41 4.10 3.20
C LYS A 122 -4.41 3.56 4.21
N HIS A 123 -4.07 3.63 5.49
CA HIS A 123 -4.92 3.28 6.62
C HIS A 123 -5.39 4.56 7.30
N PHE A 124 -6.69 4.63 7.56
CA PHE A 124 -7.33 5.70 8.32
C PHE A 124 -8.15 5.09 9.45
N LYS A 125 -8.14 5.76 10.61
CA LYS A 125 -9.03 5.46 11.73
C LYS A 125 -10.07 6.55 11.84
N THR A 126 -11.32 6.15 12.06
CA THR A 126 -12.43 7.08 12.28
C THR A 126 -12.96 7.00 13.70
N THR A 127 -13.16 8.15 14.31
CA THR A 127 -14.04 8.31 15.47
C THR A 127 -15.42 8.77 14.98
N THR A 128 -16.40 8.93 15.88
CA THR A 128 -17.72 9.50 15.53
C THR A 128 -17.63 10.94 14.99
N LYS A 129 -16.51 11.64 15.21
CA LYS A 129 -16.36 13.07 14.86
C LYS A 129 -15.22 13.38 13.88
N ARG A 130 -14.20 12.52 13.77
CA ARG A 130 -12.98 12.80 12.99
C ARG A 130 -12.42 11.54 12.34
N ILE A 131 -11.91 11.69 11.13
CA ILE A 131 -11.10 10.70 10.42
C ILE A 131 -9.65 11.18 10.50
N HIS A 132 -8.71 10.31 10.79
CA HIS A 132 -7.29 10.65 10.76
C HIS A 132 -6.50 9.55 10.05
N TRP A 133 -5.48 9.98 9.32
CA TRP A 133 -4.49 9.09 8.71
C TRP A 133 -3.60 8.47 9.79
N VAL A 134 -3.37 7.16 9.69
CA VAL A 134 -2.60 6.37 10.65
C VAL A 134 -1.31 5.84 10.04
N GLY A 135 -1.34 5.53 8.74
CA GLY A 135 -0.17 5.04 8.05
C GLY A 135 -0.42 4.63 6.61
N SER A 136 0.64 4.26 5.90
CA SER A 136 0.59 3.65 4.57
C SER A 136 1.48 2.42 4.49
N ILE A 137 1.15 1.51 3.58
CA ILE A 137 2.04 0.44 3.12
C ILE A 137 2.18 0.52 1.60
N GLU A 138 3.41 0.46 1.12
CA GLU A 138 3.76 0.78 -0.26
C GLU A 138 4.77 -0.23 -0.82
N GLU A 139 4.68 -0.60 -2.10
CA GLU A 139 5.74 -1.38 -2.77
C GLU A 139 7.05 -0.58 -2.86
N LEU A 140 8.18 -1.26 -2.59
CA LEU A 140 9.53 -0.77 -2.87
C LEU A 140 10.03 -1.39 -4.18
N ALA A 141 9.69 -0.77 -5.31
CA ALA A 141 9.88 -1.35 -6.64
C ALA A 141 11.35 -1.66 -6.95
N SER A 142 12.27 -0.80 -6.50
CA SER A 142 13.72 -0.98 -6.68
C SER A 142 14.25 -2.20 -5.93
N TRP A 143 13.80 -2.39 -4.69
CA TRP A 143 14.19 -3.52 -3.83
C TRP A 143 13.56 -4.82 -4.32
N GLU A 144 12.28 -4.78 -4.70
CA GLU A 144 11.59 -5.93 -5.31
C GLU A 144 12.32 -6.45 -6.52
N VAL A 145 12.61 -5.58 -7.50
CA VAL A 145 13.29 -5.98 -8.73
C VAL A 145 14.67 -6.57 -8.43
N THR A 146 15.46 -5.90 -7.58
CA THR A 146 16.82 -6.32 -7.24
C THR A 146 16.82 -7.68 -6.53
N ASN A 147 16.04 -7.81 -5.45
CA ASN A 147 15.91 -9.05 -4.68
C ASN A 147 15.37 -10.19 -5.57
N SER A 148 14.41 -9.87 -6.44
CA SER A 148 13.79 -10.85 -7.32
C SER A 148 14.72 -11.34 -8.42
N LEU A 149 15.56 -10.46 -8.98
CA LEU A 149 16.59 -10.83 -9.95
C LEU A 149 17.63 -11.73 -9.29
N ALA A 150 18.10 -11.37 -8.09
CA ALA A 150 19.06 -12.17 -7.33
C ALA A 150 18.51 -13.56 -6.99
N ALA A 151 17.27 -13.64 -6.49
CA ALA A 151 16.61 -14.90 -6.14
C ALA A 151 16.01 -15.65 -7.35
N ARG A 152 16.04 -15.06 -8.55
CA ARG A 152 15.38 -15.53 -9.78
C ARG A 152 13.89 -15.86 -9.61
N ARG A 153 13.19 -15.13 -8.72
CA ARG A 153 11.78 -15.31 -8.37
C ARG A 153 11.17 -13.99 -7.94
N PRO A 154 9.86 -13.75 -8.11
CA PRO A 154 9.25 -12.54 -7.57
C PRO A 154 9.26 -12.58 -6.04
N LEU A 155 9.93 -11.61 -5.43
CA LEU A 155 9.97 -11.36 -3.99
C LEU A 155 9.42 -9.96 -3.74
N LEU A 156 8.35 -9.90 -2.94
CA LEU A 156 7.68 -8.67 -2.55
C LEU A 156 8.52 -7.92 -1.50
N SER A 157 8.61 -6.60 -1.62
CA SER A 157 9.24 -5.72 -0.62
C SER A 157 8.31 -4.53 -0.40
N LEU A 158 7.89 -4.32 0.84
CA LEU A 158 6.94 -3.29 1.24
C LEU A 158 7.58 -2.37 2.27
N ALA A 159 7.26 -1.08 2.21
CA ALA A 159 7.56 -0.13 3.27
C ALA A 159 6.26 0.27 3.98
N VAL A 160 6.27 0.23 5.30
CA VAL A 160 5.21 0.73 6.16
C VAL A 160 5.66 2.03 6.79
N ASN A 161 4.86 3.08 6.60
CA ASN A 161 5.05 4.39 7.20
C ASN A 161 3.87 4.68 8.14
N LEU A 162 4.13 4.93 9.42
CA LEU A 162 3.09 5.25 10.40
C LEU A 162 3.14 6.72 10.78
N SER A 163 1.98 7.30 11.08
CA SER A 163 1.85 8.68 11.50
C SER A 163 2.57 8.91 12.85
N GLY A 164 3.36 9.98 12.93
CA GLY A 164 4.01 10.40 14.18
C GLY A 164 5.24 9.59 14.56
N ILE A 165 5.90 8.94 13.59
CA ILE A 165 7.17 8.22 13.77
C ILE A 165 8.10 8.58 12.61
N ASP A 166 9.39 8.77 12.91
CA ASP A 166 10.42 9.12 11.92
C ASP A 166 11.13 7.88 11.33
N VAL A 167 10.62 6.68 11.61
CA VAL A 167 11.23 5.40 11.23
C VAL A 167 10.24 4.61 10.38
N PHE A 168 10.70 4.20 9.20
CA PHE A 168 9.95 3.31 8.32
C PHE A 168 10.23 1.84 8.68
N THR A 169 9.19 1.01 8.59
CA THR A 169 9.33 -0.44 8.73
C THR A 169 9.40 -1.07 7.35
N VAL A 170 10.52 -1.71 7.00
CA VAL A 170 10.63 -2.46 5.74
C VAL A 170 10.25 -3.92 5.98
N MET A 171 9.26 -4.39 5.24
CA MET A 171 8.86 -5.79 5.18
C MET A 171 9.36 -6.42 3.90
N GLN A 172 10.16 -7.48 4.03
CA GLN A 172 10.70 -8.18 2.87
C GLN A 172 10.23 -9.61 2.85
N GLN A 173 9.74 -10.05 1.70
CA GLN A 173 9.54 -11.45 1.43
C GLN A 173 10.90 -12.14 1.32
N GLN A 174 11.17 -13.00 2.28
CA GLN A 174 12.35 -13.84 2.34
C GLN A 174 12.10 -15.13 1.57
N HIS A 175 13.16 -15.66 0.97
CA HIS A 175 13.10 -16.96 0.31
C HIS A 175 13.71 -18.05 1.20
N ARG A 176 12.90 -19.05 1.54
CA ARG A 176 13.37 -20.37 1.96
C ARG A 176 12.94 -21.37 0.89
N TRP A 177 13.89 -22.00 0.20
CA TRP A 177 13.77 -23.15 -0.74
C TRP A 177 12.52 -23.25 -1.67
N LEU A 178 12.54 -24.19 -2.61
CA LEU A 178 11.67 -24.15 -3.80
C LEU A 178 10.15 -24.15 -3.51
N ARG A 179 9.74 -24.66 -2.35
CA ARG A 179 8.34 -24.99 -2.00
C ARG A 179 7.82 -24.35 -0.72
N TYR A 180 8.61 -23.61 0.06
CA TYR A 180 8.07 -23.03 1.28
C TYR A 180 7.10 -21.88 0.97
N PRO A 181 6.04 -21.75 1.78
CA PRO A 181 5.12 -20.63 1.69
C PRO A 181 5.85 -19.32 1.97
N ALA A 182 5.27 -18.22 1.50
CA ALA A 182 5.88 -16.90 1.63
C ALA A 182 6.15 -16.57 3.10
N VAL A 183 7.38 -16.13 3.38
CA VAL A 183 7.82 -15.68 4.69
C VAL A 183 8.19 -14.21 4.56
N TYR A 184 7.63 -13.35 5.40
CA TYR A 184 7.95 -11.93 5.44
C TYR A 184 8.70 -11.64 6.73
N GLY A 185 9.82 -10.93 6.65
CA GLY A 185 10.59 -10.50 7.81
C GLY A 185 10.62 -8.98 7.90
N PHE A 186 10.51 -8.44 9.11
CA PHE A 186 10.73 -7.03 9.40
C PHE A 186 11.16 -6.82 10.86
N VAL A 187 11.65 -5.63 11.14
CA VAL A 187 11.99 -5.19 12.50
C VAL A 187 10.93 -4.20 12.97
N PHE A 188 10.50 -4.34 14.22
CA PHE A 188 9.58 -3.41 14.86
C PHE A 188 10.20 -2.86 16.14
N MET A 189 10.29 -1.53 16.26
CA MET A 189 10.74 -0.86 17.47
C MET A 189 9.54 -0.53 18.35
N ASP A 190 9.47 -1.14 19.53
CA ASP A 190 8.53 -0.74 20.56
C ASP A 190 9.15 0.41 21.38
N GLU A 191 8.73 1.64 21.06
CA GLU A 191 9.20 2.85 21.75
C GLU A 191 8.87 2.86 23.24
N SER A 192 7.77 2.23 23.66
CA SER A 192 7.34 2.24 25.06
C SER A 192 8.28 1.43 25.96
N THR A 193 8.86 0.36 25.42
CA THR A 193 9.79 -0.54 26.11
C THR A 193 11.23 -0.37 25.64
N HIS A 194 11.48 0.51 24.67
CA HIS A 194 12.75 0.62 23.92
C HIS A 194 13.28 -0.72 23.41
N ARG A 195 12.37 -1.65 23.08
CA ARG A 195 12.72 -3.00 22.64
C ARG A 195 12.56 -3.13 21.13
N LEU A 196 13.60 -3.68 20.50
CA LEU A 196 13.58 -4.06 19.10
C LEU A 196 13.11 -5.51 18.97
N TRP A 197 12.07 -5.72 18.16
CA TRP A 197 11.49 -7.04 17.89
C TRP A 197 11.81 -7.48 16.46
N ASN A 198 12.27 -8.73 16.30
CA ASN A 198 12.45 -9.35 14.99
C ASN A 198 11.19 -10.13 14.65
N ILE A 199 10.37 -9.57 13.75
CA ILE A 199 9.08 -10.13 13.41
C ILE A 199 9.16 -10.93 12.12
N THR A 200 8.54 -12.11 12.12
CA THR A 200 8.38 -12.95 10.93
C THR A 200 6.90 -13.30 10.75
N VAL A 201 6.37 -13.10 9.54
CA VAL A 201 5.00 -13.48 9.17
C VAL A 201 5.07 -14.58 8.12
N LYS A 202 4.67 -15.80 8.49
CA LYS A 202 4.81 -17.01 7.68
C LYS A 202 3.46 -17.46 7.17
N ARG A 203 3.31 -17.55 5.85
CA ARG A 203 2.08 -18.09 5.27
C ARG A 203 1.93 -19.58 5.62
N LYS A 204 0.71 -20.03 5.95
CA LYS A 204 0.41 -21.45 6.21
C LYS A 204 0.44 -22.27 4.92
N TRP A 205 0.85 -23.53 5.01
CA TRP A 205 0.92 -24.45 3.86
C TRP A 205 -0.46 -24.92 3.39
N VAL A 206 -1.36 -25.18 4.34
CA VAL A 206 -2.70 -25.70 4.08
C VAL A 206 -3.68 -24.71 4.69
N SER A 207 -4.28 -23.86 3.84
CA SER A 207 -5.35 -22.94 4.19
C SER A 207 -6.29 -22.79 3.00
N PHE A 208 -7.61 -22.78 3.27
CA PHE A 208 -8.61 -22.37 2.27
C PHE A 208 -8.54 -20.84 2.04
N GLY A 209 -8.04 -20.12 3.04
CA GLY A 209 -7.72 -18.70 3.06
C GLY A 209 -6.27 -18.36 2.72
N ALA A 210 -5.90 -17.09 2.87
CA ALA A 210 -4.48 -16.72 2.96
C ALA A 210 -4.13 -16.53 4.44
N ASP A 211 -3.78 -17.61 5.13
CA ASP A 211 -3.53 -17.54 6.57
C ASP A 211 -2.04 -17.42 6.86
N PHE A 212 -1.69 -16.76 7.97
CA PHE A 212 -0.32 -16.55 8.38
C PHE A 212 -0.12 -16.81 9.87
N ASP A 213 1.06 -17.31 10.23
CA ASP A 213 1.57 -17.34 11.60
C ASP A 213 2.51 -16.16 11.80
N ILE A 214 2.41 -15.50 12.94
CA ILE A 214 3.25 -14.38 13.34
C ILE A 214 4.21 -14.88 14.41
N GLU A 215 5.50 -14.64 14.20
CA GLU A 215 6.57 -14.94 15.14
C GLU A 215 7.31 -13.66 15.53
N GLY A 216 7.63 -13.52 16.82
CA GLY A 216 8.51 -12.50 17.37
C GLY A 216 9.72 -13.16 18.02
N ASP A 217 10.91 -12.77 17.58
CA ASP A 217 12.19 -13.35 18.05
C ASP A 217 12.20 -14.89 17.98
N GLY A 218 11.56 -15.45 16.94
CA GLY A 218 11.46 -16.89 16.70
C GLY A 218 10.40 -17.64 17.52
N LYS A 219 9.61 -16.93 18.35
CA LYS A 219 8.49 -17.51 19.10
C LYS A 219 7.18 -17.16 18.42
N HIS A 220 6.24 -18.10 18.38
CA HIS A 220 4.89 -17.83 17.89
C HIS A 220 4.17 -16.84 18.82
N ILE A 221 3.70 -15.72 18.26
CA ILE A 221 3.06 -14.63 19.00
C ILE A 221 1.69 -14.26 18.48
N GLY A 222 1.20 -14.92 17.42
CA GLY A 222 -0.09 -14.59 16.83
C GLY A 222 -0.34 -15.23 15.48
N ALA A 223 -1.50 -14.95 14.90
CA ALA A 223 -1.92 -15.44 13.60
C ALA A 223 -2.78 -14.42 12.85
N ILE A 224 -2.81 -14.57 11.53
CA ILE A 224 -3.75 -13.90 10.64
C ILE A 224 -4.60 -15.00 10.00
N ASP A 225 -5.90 -15.01 10.28
CA ASP A 225 -6.87 -15.95 9.70
C ASP A 225 -7.70 -15.24 8.65
N GLY A 226 -7.47 -15.58 7.37
CA GLY A 226 -7.86 -14.75 6.25
C GLY A 226 -8.79 -15.43 5.27
N ASN A 227 -10.05 -15.01 5.22
CA ASN A 227 -11.00 -15.44 4.20
C ASN A 227 -10.94 -14.57 2.95
N LEU A 228 -10.52 -15.19 1.83
CA LEU A 228 -10.54 -14.59 0.49
C LEU A 228 -11.96 -14.67 -0.10
N ILE A 229 -12.84 -13.71 0.22
CA ILE A 229 -14.20 -13.63 -0.34
C ILE A 229 -14.39 -12.28 -1.05
N GLY A 230 -14.55 -12.29 -2.38
CA GLY A 230 -14.88 -11.10 -3.19
C GLY A 230 -13.71 -10.12 -3.46
N PHE A 231 -14.04 -8.89 -3.88
CA PHE A 231 -13.08 -7.79 -4.05
C PHE A 231 -12.55 -7.38 -2.66
N GLY A 232 -11.45 -8.00 -2.24
CA GLY A 232 -10.77 -7.70 -0.97
C GLY A 232 -10.25 -8.94 -0.25
N TYR A 233 -9.61 -8.71 0.89
CA TYR A 233 -9.15 -9.76 1.80
C TYR A 233 -9.69 -9.42 3.19
N ASN A 234 -10.59 -10.26 3.69
CA ASN A 234 -11.13 -10.14 5.03
C ASN A 234 -10.34 -11.07 5.93
N ALA A 235 -9.78 -10.55 7.02
CA ALA A 235 -9.01 -11.36 7.93
C ALA A 235 -9.18 -10.91 9.36
N TYR A 236 -8.98 -11.85 10.27
CA TYR A 236 -8.85 -11.65 11.69
C TYR A 236 -7.37 -11.69 12.06
N ILE A 237 -6.94 -10.75 12.91
CA ILE A 237 -5.56 -10.66 13.39
C ILE A 237 -5.62 -10.92 14.89
N ASP A 238 -5.00 -12.02 15.32
CA ASP A 238 -4.88 -12.37 16.72
C ASP A 238 -3.42 -12.26 17.14
N VAL A 239 -3.13 -11.48 18.18
CA VAL A 239 -1.79 -11.35 18.77
C VAL A 239 -1.86 -11.78 20.24
N TYR A 240 -1.09 -12.79 20.59
CA TYR A 240 -1.06 -13.40 21.93
C TYR A 240 -0.02 -12.78 22.85
N GLU A 241 1.03 -12.15 22.30
CA GLU A 241 2.03 -11.43 23.08
C GLU A 241 1.42 -10.14 23.66
N PRO A 242 1.20 -10.02 24.98
CA PRO A 242 0.39 -8.96 25.55
C PRO A 242 0.94 -7.55 25.29
N THR A 243 2.26 -7.38 25.28
CA THR A 243 2.88 -6.07 25.03
C THR A 243 2.65 -5.60 23.59
N LEU A 244 2.72 -6.53 22.64
CA LEU A 244 2.50 -6.24 21.23
C LEU A 244 1.01 -6.13 20.88
N ALA A 245 0.16 -6.93 21.52
CA ALA A 245 -1.30 -6.88 21.32
C ALA A 245 -1.91 -5.54 21.76
N GLN A 246 -1.37 -4.93 22.82
CA GLN A 246 -1.79 -3.61 23.30
C GLN A 246 -1.11 -2.46 22.55
N ASN A 247 -0.09 -2.75 21.73
CA ASN A 247 0.61 -1.74 20.96
C ASN A 247 -0.15 -1.43 19.67
N SER A 248 -0.87 -0.30 19.68
CA SER A 248 -1.70 0.13 18.54
C SER A 248 -0.92 0.25 17.24
N ARG A 249 0.34 0.70 17.30
CA ARG A 249 1.21 0.83 16.12
C ARG A 249 1.56 -0.52 15.54
N PHE A 250 1.90 -1.50 16.38
CA PHE A 250 2.13 -2.87 15.91
C PHE A 250 0.89 -3.45 15.22
N MET A 251 -0.29 -3.24 15.81
CA MET A 251 -1.56 -3.64 15.21
C MET A 251 -1.82 -2.91 13.88
N ASP A 252 -1.44 -1.65 13.76
CA ASP A 252 -1.56 -0.88 12.51
C ASP A 252 -0.63 -1.41 11.41
N VAL A 253 0.61 -1.76 11.76
CA VAL A 253 1.56 -2.43 10.87
C VAL A 253 0.97 -3.76 10.35
N LEU A 254 0.47 -4.61 11.25
CA LEU A 254 -0.13 -5.88 10.86
C LEU A 254 -1.40 -5.68 10.04
N THR A 255 -2.21 -4.68 10.36
CA THR A 255 -3.43 -4.36 9.61
C THR A 255 -3.11 -3.94 8.18
N LEU A 256 -2.11 -3.08 7.99
CA LEU A 256 -1.64 -2.67 6.68
C LEU A 256 -1.09 -3.87 5.89
N PHE A 257 -0.26 -4.71 6.51
CA PHE A 257 0.25 -5.93 5.88
C PHE A 257 -0.90 -6.86 5.45
N THR A 258 -1.80 -7.17 6.37
CA THR A 258 -2.98 -8.02 6.16
C THR A 258 -3.80 -7.49 4.99
N SER A 259 -4.08 -6.19 4.97
CA SER A 259 -4.81 -5.52 3.90
C SER A 259 -4.13 -5.67 2.54
N SER A 260 -2.79 -5.67 2.52
CA SER A 260 -2.01 -5.86 1.29
C SER A 260 -2.07 -7.29 0.73
N VAL A 261 -2.44 -8.31 1.52
CA VAL A 261 -2.45 -9.72 1.09
C VAL A 261 -3.39 -9.95 -0.10
N GLY A 262 -4.56 -9.30 -0.10
CA GLY A 262 -5.48 -9.32 -1.24
C GLY A 262 -4.81 -8.88 -2.55
N PHE A 263 -3.72 -8.14 -2.44
CA PHE A 263 -2.97 -7.56 -3.53
C PHE A 263 -1.69 -8.35 -3.93
N HIS A 264 -1.24 -9.32 -3.14
CA HIS A 264 0.07 -9.95 -3.42
C HIS A 264 0.14 -10.68 -4.76
N LYS A 265 -0.97 -11.30 -5.20
CA LYS A 265 -1.00 -12.14 -6.41
C LYS A 265 -0.54 -11.40 -7.66
N GLY A 266 -0.98 -10.17 -7.83
CA GLY A 266 -0.61 -9.43 -9.03
C GLY A 266 0.55 -8.48 -8.80
N ILE A 267 0.88 -8.11 -7.56
CA ILE A 267 2.19 -7.51 -7.30
C ILE A 267 3.26 -8.50 -7.81
N TRP A 268 3.12 -9.79 -7.49
CA TRP A 268 3.97 -10.83 -8.05
C TRP A 268 3.93 -10.91 -9.59
N LYS A 269 2.77 -10.68 -10.24
CA LYS A 269 2.70 -10.62 -11.72
C LYS A 269 3.45 -9.41 -12.26
N SER A 270 3.31 -8.26 -11.60
CA SER A 270 3.99 -7.02 -11.96
C SER A 270 5.51 -7.18 -11.84
N ILE A 271 5.99 -7.70 -10.71
CA ILE A 271 7.41 -8.03 -10.49
C ILE A 271 7.93 -8.98 -11.57
N LYS A 272 7.24 -10.09 -11.85
CA LYS A 272 7.65 -11.03 -12.92
C LYS A 272 7.77 -10.36 -14.28
N ARG A 273 6.86 -9.44 -14.61
CA ARG A 273 6.90 -8.67 -15.85
C ARG A 273 8.08 -7.72 -15.87
N ARG A 274 8.30 -6.93 -14.81
CA ARG A 274 9.46 -6.04 -14.65
C ARG A 274 10.78 -6.80 -14.82
N MET A 275 10.92 -7.97 -14.18
CA MET A 275 12.09 -8.85 -14.34
C MET A 275 12.30 -9.29 -15.81
N LYS A 276 11.22 -9.65 -16.52
CA LYS A 276 11.30 -10.05 -17.93
C LYS A 276 11.78 -8.91 -18.82
N LEU A 277 11.23 -7.70 -18.62
CA LEU A 277 11.61 -6.49 -19.37
C LEU A 277 13.08 -6.14 -19.14
N ILE A 278 13.55 -6.15 -17.89
CA ILE A 278 14.96 -5.89 -17.56
C ILE A 278 15.89 -6.90 -18.23
N ARG A 279 15.55 -8.20 -18.19
CA ARG A 279 16.34 -9.24 -18.88
C ARG A 279 16.35 -9.07 -20.40
N ALA A 280 15.34 -8.42 -20.97
CA ALA A 280 15.27 -8.06 -22.38
C ALA A 280 15.94 -6.71 -22.71
N GLY A 281 16.63 -6.08 -21.75
CA GLY A 281 17.29 -4.78 -21.93
C GLY A 281 16.35 -3.57 -21.82
N GLN A 282 15.08 -3.77 -21.47
CA GLN A 282 14.05 -2.73 -21.38
C GLN A 282 13.92 -2.17 -19.95
N TRP A 283 15.05 -1.91 -19.30
CA TRP A 283 15.11 -1.49 -17.90
C TRP A 283 14.45 -0.13 -17.62
N PHE A 284 14.45 0.77 -18.62
CA PHE A 284 13.83 2.10 -18.55
C PHE A 284 12.31 2.06 -18.33
N GLN A 285 11.67 0.91 -18.54
CA GLN A 285 10.24 0.71 -18.25
C GLN A 285 9.98 0.45 -16.76
N ASN A 286 11.02 0.24 -15.94
CA ASN A 286 10.88 0.16 -14.50
C ASN A 286 10.87 1.58 -13.89
N SER A 287 9.72 2.23 -13.91
CA SER A 287 9.55 3.54 -13.28
C SER A 287 9.63 3.41 -11.76
N ILE A 288 10.63 4.04 -11.15
CA ILE A 288 10.74 4.18 -9.69
C ILE A 288 10.22 5.56 -9.31
N ASP A 289 9.41 5.61 -8.26
CA ASP A 289 8.85 6.85 -7.74
C ASP A 289 9.95 7.74 -7.13
N LEU A 290 9.85 9.05 -7.26
CA LEU A 290 10.79 10.00 -6.67
C LEU A 290 10.85 9.87 -5.15
N ASP A 291 9.72 9.58 -4.49
CA ASP A 291 9.69 9.38 -3.04
C ASP A 291 10.43 8.10 -2.62
N GLU A 292 10.40 7.05 -3.46
CA GLU A 292 11.23 5.86 -3.24
C GLU A 292 12.71 6.17 -3.50
N LEU A 293 13.03 6.95 -4.54
CA LEU A 293 14.41 7.38 -4.80
C LEU A 293 14.99 8.19 -3.63
N ARG A 294 14.17 9.03 -2.97
CA ARG A 294 14.56 9.75 -1.75
C ARG A 294 14.95 8.82 -0.60
N LEU A 295 14.41 7.60 -0.52
CA LEU A 295 14.84 6.60 0.46
C LEU A 295 16.24 6.04 0.16
N LEU A 296 16.67 6.10 -1.11
CA LEU A 296 18.00 5.67 -1.54
C LEU A 296 19.05 6.80 -1.45
N GLU A 297 18.61 8.05 -1.32
CA GLU A 297 19.52 9.18 -1.10
C GLU A 297 20.27 9.00 0.22
N ALA A 298 21.58 9.25 0.21
CA ALA A 298 22.40 9.14 1.41
C ALA A 298 22.04 10.26 2.41
N PRO A 299 21.36 9.97 3.54
CA PRO A 299 20.93 11.01 4.47
C PRO A 299 22.11 11.69 5.16
N ARG A 300 23.26 10.99 5.27
CA ARG A 300 24.47 11.48 5.94
C ARG A 300 25.21 12.60 5.20
N ARG A 301 24.75 13.02 4.01
CA ARG A 301 25.30 14.21 3.32
C ARG A 301 24.76 15.53 3.88
N ARG A 302 23.65 15.51 4.64
CA ARG A 302 23.03 16.73 5.20
C ARG A 302 23.46 17.06 6.63
N SER A 303 24.32 16.23 7.23
CA SER A 303 24.80 16.38 8.61
C SER A 303 26.31 16.60 8.70
N ALA A 304 26.91 17.22 7.67
CA ALA A 304 28.30 17.67 7.64
C ALA A 304 28.37 19.15 7.26
#